data_AF-A0A9P6CMF2-F1
#
_entry.id   AF-A0A9P6CMF2-F1
#
_cell.length_a   1.000
_cell.length_b   1.000
_cell.length_c   1.000
_cell.angle_alpha   90.00
_cell.angle_beta   90.00
_cell.angle_gamma   90.00
#
_symmetry.space_group_name_H-M   'P 1'
#
loop_
_entity.id
_entity.type
_entity.pdbx_description
1 polymer ?
#
loop_
_entity_poly.entity_id
_entity_poly.type
_entity_poly.pdbx_seq_one_letter_code
_entity_poly.pdbx_strand_id
1 'polypeptide(L)'
;DADVVFVSSDNLRLKIHSDHLTTTSSLILARSPHDTLDSRSDMIPLQESGDVLELLFQFIEPPPKSCNYHQPSMADVETTLFFRLAEAAEKYVIYGLMSLCFAHMRHIVSRYPLEILNHCCLHGYSDLADEAA
;
A
#
# COMPACT_ATOMS: atom_id res chain seq x y z
N ASP A 1 -15.84 16.18 0.27
CA ASP A 1 -14.80 16.94 -0.46
C ASP A 1 -13.50 16.55 0.23
N ALA A 2 -12.55 16.01 -0.53
CA ALA A 2 -11.36 15.41 0.06
C ALA A 2 -10.44 16.50 0.61
N ASP A 3 -10.00 16.33 1.84
CA ASP A 3 -9.32 17.33 2.66
C ASP A 3 -7.83 17.04 2.86
N VAL A 4 -7.34 15.88 2.42
CA VAL A 4 -5.92 15.53 2.39
C VAL A 4 -5.46 15.27 0.97
N VAL A 5 -4.32 15.83 0.60
CA VAL A 5 -3.68 15.60 -0.71
C VAL A 5 -2.34 14.90 -0.50
N PHE A 6 -2.22 13.68 -1.01
CA PHE A 6 -0.96 12.96 -1.10
C PHE A 6 -0.32 13.18 -2.47
N VAL A 7 1.02 13.21 -2.51
CA VAL A 7 1.80 13.34 -3.74
C VAL A 7 2.75 12.15 -3.83
N SER A 8 2.62 11.35 -4.88
CA SER A 8 3.51 10.23 -5.15
C SER A 8 4.91 10.70 -5.59
N SER A 9 5.87 9.78 -5.64
CA SER A 9 7.22 10.06 -6.13
C SER A 9 7.29 10.43 -7.61
N ASP A 10 6.29 10.05 -8.40
CA ASP A 10 6.10 10.44 -9.81
C ASP A 10 5.15 11.65 -9.99
N ASN A 11 4.88 12.39 -8.91
CA ASN A 11 4.10 13.64 -8.86
C ASN A 11 2.60 13.51 -9.15
N LEU A 12 2.04 12.30 -9.07
CA LEU A 12 0.59 12.09 -9.06
C LEU A 12 -0.01 12.61 -7.75
N ARG A 13 -1.10 13.38 -7.86
CA ARG A 13 -1.82 13.94 -6.71
C ARG A 13 -3.06 13.11 -6.41
N LEU A 14 -3.12 12.54 -5.22
CA LEU A 14 -4.22 11.71 -4.77
C LEU A 14 -4.94 12.41 -3.63
N LYS A 15 -6.26 12.56 -3.76
CA LYS A 15 -7.08 13.22 -2.74
C LYS A 15 -7.85 12.17 -1.96
N ILE A 16 -7.75 12.21 -0.64
CA ILE A 16 -8.39 11.27 0.27
C ILE A 16 -9.14 12.04 1.35
N HIS A 17 -10.29 11.53 1.78
CA HIS A 17 -11.00 12.10 2.93
C HIS A 17 -10.35 11.60 4.24
N SER A 18 -9.96 12.54 5.11
CA SER A 18 -9.30 12.23 6.39
C SER A 18 -10.15 11.33 7.29
N ASP A 19 -11.48 11.45 7.20
CA ASP A 19 -12.45 10.59 7.90
C ASP A 19 -12.30 9.10 7.57
N HIS A 20 -11.69 8.75 6.43
CA HIS A 20 -11.44 7.37 6.01
C HIS A 20 -10.04 6.88 6.42
N LEU A 21 -9.18 7.77 6.93
CA LEU A 21 -7.89 7.39 7.48
C LEU A 21 -8.12 6.79 8.88
N THR A 22 -8.14 5.45 8.94
CA THR A 22 -8.17 4.69 10.19
C THR A 22 -6.96 4.98 11.09
N THR A 23 -7.03 4.59 12.36
CA THR A 23 -5.90 4.69 13.31
C THR A 23 -4.62 4.06 12.77
N THR A 24 -4.75 2.99 11.99
CA THR A 24 -3.58 2.29 11.43
C THR A 24 -3.02 3.00 10.20
N SER A 25 -3.88 3.45 9.28
CA SER A 25 -3.45 4.26 8.13
C SER A 25 -3.08 5.70 8.49
N SER A 26 -3.28 6.12 9.75
CA SER A 26 -2.73 7.37 10.27
C SER A 26 -1.19 7.40 10.24
N LEU A 27 -0.53 6.25 10.10
CA LEU A 27 0.91 6.18 9.82
C LEU A 27 1.29 6.80 8.46
N ILE A 28 0.37 6.85 7.50
CA ILE A 28 0.56 7.57 6.22
C ILE A 28 0.68 9.08 6.49
N LEU A 29 0.01 9.57 7.54
CA LEU A 29 0.13 10.95 8.01
C LEU A 29 1.29 11.15 8.99
N ALA A 30 1.91 10.08 9.50
CA ALA A 30 3.02 10.16 10.43
C ALA A 30 4.26 10.68 9.69
N ARG A 31 4.43 12.01 9.74
CA ARG A 31 5.51 12.72 9.06
C ARG A 31 6.86 12.25 9.59
N SER A 32 7.82 12.09 8.68
CA SER A 32 9.22 11.93 9.07
C SER A 32 9.69 13.22 9.75
N PRO A 33 10.46 13.15 10.86
CA PRO A 33 10.98 14.33 11.54
C PRO A 33 11.92 15.19 10.68
N HIS A 34 12.32 14.71 9.49
CA HIS A 34 13.15 15.43 8.53
C HIS A 34 12.38 16.21 7.44
N ASP A 35 11.04 16.15 7.40
CA ASP A 35 10.25 16.94 6.45
C ASP A 35 10.24 18.43 6.83
N THR A 36 11.28 19.15 6.41
CA THR A 36 11.34 20.60 6.50
C THR A 36 10.23 21.20 5.64
N LEU A 37 9.24 21.76 6.32
CA LEU A 37 8.06 22.38 5.73
C LEU A 37 8.46 23.64 4.94
N ASP A 38 8.36 23.59 3.61
CA ASP A 38 8.09 24.81 2.85
C ASP A 38 6.60 25.14 3.06
N SER A 39 6.34 26.20 3.84
CA SER A 39 5.06 26.60 4.43
C SER A 39 3.95 27.01 3.43
N ARG A 40 3.78 26.31 2.30
CA ARG A 40 2.79 26.65 1.27
C ARG A 40 2.07 25.49 0.58
N SER A 41 2.41 24.24 0.87
CA SER A 41 1.75 23.10 0.23
C SER A 41 1.16 22.17 1.29
N ASP A 42 -0.17 22.14 1.40
CA ASP A 42 -0.96 21.19 2.21
C ASP A 42 -0.90 19.75 1.63
N MET A 43 0.25 19.40 1.04
CA MET A 43 0.48 18.18 0.29
C MET A 43 1.47 17.29 1.04
N ILE A 44 1.13 16.02 1.20
CA ILE A 44 1.95 15.04 1.91
C ILE A 44 2.71 14.21 0.86
N PRO A 45 4.03 14.37 0.72
CA PRO A 45 4.81 13.58 -0.22
C PRO A 45 4.99 12.15 0.30
N LEU A 46 4.79 11.17 -0.58
CA LEU A 46 5.01 9.74 -0.34
C LEU A 46 6.05 9.21 -1.32
N GLN A 47 6.77 8.16 -0.92
CA GLN A 47 7.88 7.61 -1.71
C GLN A 47 7.39 6.66 -2.81
N GLU A 48 6.18 6.15 -2.67
CA GLU A 48 5.54 5.23 -3.59
C GLU A 48 5.11 5.96 -4.85
N SER A 49 5.10 5.22 -5.97
CA SER A 49 4.61 5.70 -7.25
C SER A 49 3.07 5.79 -7.26
N GLY A 50 2.52 6.53 -8.20
CA GLY A 50 1.09 6.78 -8.30
C GLY A 50 0.27 5.49 -8.38
N ASP A 51 0.72 4.52 -9.19
CA ASP A 51 0.08 3.20 -9.36
C ASP A 51 -0.06 2.42 -8.04
N VAL A 52 0.97 2.46 -7.18
CA VAL A 52 0.95 1.83 -5.85
C VAL A 52 -0.03 2.55 -4.94
N LEU A 53 0.00 3.89 -4.90
CA LEU A 53 -0.87 4.67 -4.02
C LEU A 53 -2.34 4.59 -4.45
N GLU A 54 -2.63 4.53 -5.75
CA GLU A 54 -3.99 4.33 -6.26
C GLU A 54 -4.58 3.00 -5.76
N LEU A 55 -3.83 1.90 -5.85
CA LEU A 55 -4.26 0.61 -5.33
C LEU A 55 -4.37 0.61 -3.81
N LEU A 56 -3.38 1.17 -3.13
CA LEU A 56 -3.34 1.24 -1.67
C LEU A 56 -4.52 2.02 -1.10
N PHE A 57 -4.86 3.16 -1.68
CA PHE A 57 -5.98 3.99 -1.23
C PHE A 57 -7.36 3.39 -1.49
N GLN A 58 -7.50 2.47 -2.45
CA GLN A 58 -8.75 1.69 -2.61
C GLN A 58 -9.06 0.79 -1.40
N PHE A 59 -8.06 0.47 -0.56
CA PHE A 59 -8.27 -0.27 0.69
C PHE A 59 -8.59 0.63 1.89
N ILE A 60 -8.42 1.95 1.75
CA ILE A 60 -8.63 2.92 2.83
C ILE A 60 -9.95 3.64 2.65
N GLU A 61 -10.18 4.15 1.43
CA GLU A 61 -11.40 4.84 1.08
C GLU A 61 -12.29 3.92 0.24
N PRO A 62 -13.54 3.65 0.65
CA PRO A 62 -14.44 2.85 -0.17
C PRO A 62 -14.66 3.52 -1.52
N PRO A 63 -14.69 2.76 -2.63
CA PRO A 63 -14.92 3.34 -3.94
C PRO A 63 -16.26 4.10 -3.96
N PRO A 64 -16.38 5.15 -4.79
CA PRO A 64 -17.61 5.91 -4.91
C PRO A 64 -18.80 4.97 -5.12
N LYS A 65 -19.98 5.29 -4.56
CA LYS A 65 -21.19 4.45 -4.66
C LYS A 65 -21.61 4.08 -6.09
N SER A 66 -21.01 4.71 -7.11
CA SER A 66 -21.20 4.43 -8.54
C SER A 66 -20.26 3.38 -9.13
N CYS A 67 -19.21 2.97 -8.41
CA CYS A 67 -18.23 1.97 -8.85
C CYS A 67 -18.45 0.65 -8.10
N ASN A 68 -18.14 -0.47 -8.76
CA ASN A 68 -18.26 -1.79 -8.15
C ASN A 68 -17.51 -1.84 -6.82
N TYR A 69 -18.20 -2.28 -5.76
CA TYR A 69 -17.72 -2.31 -4.37
C TYR A 69 -16.71 -3.45 -4.09
N HIS A 70 -15.99 -3.88 -5.13
CA HIS A 70 -15.07 -5.00 -5.05
C HIS A 70 -13.66 -4.49 -4.81
N GLN A 71 -12.97 -5.09 -3.84
CA GLN A 71 -11.54 -4.88 -3.67
C GLN A 71 -10.80 -5.33 -4.94
N PRO A 72 -9.72 -4.64 -5.33
CA PRO A 72 -8.95 -5.03 -6.49
C PRO A 72 -8.41 -6.45 -6.32
N SER A 73 -8.56 -7.24 -7.38
CA SER A 73 -8.07 -8.61 -7.43
C SER A 73 -6.55 -8.59 -7.59
N MET A 74 -5.83 -9.22 -6.65
CA MET A 74 -4.36 -9.33 -6.73
C MET A 74 -3.89 -10.18 -7.89
N ALA A 75 -4.76 -11.05 -8.44
CA ALA A 75 -4.43 -11.88 -9.59
C ALA A 75 -4.25 -11.07 -10.89
N ASP A 76 -4.83 -9.87 -10.96
CA ASP A 76 -4.77 -8.99 -12.12
C ASP A 76 -3.66 -7.92 -12.01
N VAL A 77 -2.99 -7.85 -10.86
CA VAL A 77 -1.91 -6.90 -10.60
C VAL A 77 -0.60 -7.43 -11.19
N GLU A 78 0.10 -6.59 -11.96
CA GLU A 78 1.43 -6.93 -12.48
C GLU A 78 2.39 -7.24 -11.33
N THR A 79 3.22 -8.27 -11.47
CA THR A 79 4.01 -8.82 -10.37
C THR A 79 4.94 -7.80 -9.70
N THR A 80 5.59 -6.94 -10.47
CA THR A 80 6.47 -5.87 -9.93
C THR A 80 5.66 -4.85 -9.14
N LEU A 81 4.49 -4.46 -9.63
CA LEU A 81 3.54 -3.63 -8.89
C LEU A 81 3.03 -4.32 -7.62
N PHE A 82 2.74 -5.62 -7.67
CA PHE A 82 2.27 -6.40 -6.52
C PHE A 82 3.28 -6.36 -5.35
N PHE A 83 4.56 -6.62 -5.61
CA PHE A 83 5.56 -6.58 -4.53
C PHE A 83 5.77 -5.16 -3.98
N ARG A 84 5.73 -4.12 -4.84
CA ARG A 84 5.76 -2.73 -4.37
C ARG A 84 4.54 -2.38 -3.50
N LEU A 85 3.37 -2.89 -3.87
CA LEU A 85 2.15 -2.73 -3.09
C LEU A 85 2.22 -3.46 -1.75
N ALA A 86 2.76 -4.68 -1.72
CA ALA A 86 2.97 -5.44 -0.48
C ALA A 86 3.90 -4.70 0.49
N GLU A 87 5.03 -4.17 0.02
CA GLU A 87 5.93 -3.35 0.84
C GLU A 87 5.24 -2.10 1.39
N ALA A 88 4.43 -1.42 0.56
CA ALA A 88 3.67 -0.25 1.01
C ALA A 88 2.60 -0.63 2.04
N ALA A 89 1.95 -1.79 1.89
CA ALA A 89 0.97 -2.30 2.82
C ALA A 89 1.57 -2.54 4.22
N GLU A 90 2.78 -3.12 4.27
CA GLU A 90 3.52 -3.33 5.52
C GLU A 90 3.98 -1.99 6.12
N LYS A 91 4.58 -1.12 5.30
CA LYS A 91 5.06 0.21 5.73
C LYS A 91 3.96 1.06 6.38
N TYR A 92 2.77 1.04 5.80
CA TYR A 92 1.62 1.82 6.28
C TYR A 92 0.64 0.99 7.13
N VAL A 93 0.98 -0.27 7.41
CA VAL A 93 0.26 -1.22 8.26
C VAL A 93 -1.22 -1.34 7.86
N ILE A 94 -1.49 -1.52 6.57
CA ILE A 94 -2.87 -1.67 6.06
C ILE A 94 -3.27 -3.13 6.16
N TYR A 95 -3.76 -3.53 7.34
CA TYR A 95 -4.02 -4.94 7.67
C TYR A 95 -4.84 -5.72 6.64
N GLY A 96 -5.87 -5.11 6.06
CA GLY A 96 -6.68 -5.76 5.03
C GLY A 96 -5.88 -6.09 3.77
N LEU A 97 -4.99 -5.18 3.36
CA LEU A 97 -4.11 -5.36 2.22
C LEU A 97 -2.96 -6.32 2.55
N MET A 98 -2.33 -6.20 3.72
CA MET A 98 -1.30 -7.15 4.20
C MET A 98 -1.82 -8.60 4.15
N SER A 99 -3.02 -8.83 4.68
CA SER A 99 -3.65 -10.17 4.68
C SER A 99 -3.90 -10.70 3.26
N LEU A 100 -4.33 -9.82 2.36
CA LEU A 100 -4.61 -10.17 0.97
C LEU A 100 -3.31 -10.46 0.19
N CYS A 101 -2.27 -9.65 0.39
CA CYS A 101 -0.93 -9.86 -0.17
C CYS A 101 -0.37 -11.19 0.30
N PHE A 102 -0.41 -11.47 1.60
CA PHE A 102 0.08 -12.73 2.16
C PHE A 102 -0.63 -13.96 1.60
N ALA A 103 -1.97 -13.92 1.49
CA ALA A 103 -2.74 -14.98 0.86
C ALA A 103 -2.39 -15.18 -0.62
N HIS A 104 -2.16 -14.09 -1.36
CA HIS A 104 -1.74 -14.14 -2.75
C HIS A 104 -0.32 -14.69 -2.91
N MET A 105 0.62 -14.32 -2.03
CA MET A 105 1.99 -14.84 -2.03
C MET A 105 2.00 -16.36 -1.88
N ARG A 106 1.21 -16.93 -0.96
CA ARG A 106 1.03 -18.39 -0.85
C ARG A 106 0.58 -19.04 -2.16
N HIS A 107 -0.29 -18.37 -2.92
CA HIS A 107 -0.76 -18.91 -4.19
C HIS A 107 0.32 -18.92 -5.27
N ILE A 108 1.24 -17.95 -5.25
CA ILE A 108 2.26 -17.77 -6.30
C ILE A 108 3.68 -18.16 -5.84
N VAL A 109 3.84 -18.75 -4.65
CA VAL A 109 5.15 -19.08 -4.05
C VAL A 109 6.02 -19.95 -4.95
N SER A 110 5.43 -20.91 -5.66
CA SER A 110 6.14 -21.77 -6.60
C SER A 110 6.67 -21.04 -7.83
N ARG A 111 6.15 -19.85 -8.13
CA ARG A 111 6.53 -19.04 -9.31
C ARG A 111 7.52 -17.92 -8.97
N TYR A 112 7.44 -17.37 -7.75
CA TYR A 112 8.29 -16.25 -7.29
C TYR A 112 8.89 -16.51 -5.90
N PRO A 113 9.60 -17.65 -5.70
CA PRO A 113 10.07 -18.06 -4.38
C PRO A 113 11.07 -17.07 -3.77
N LEU A 114 11.98 -16.50 -4.57
CA LEU A 114 13.03 -15.61 -4.05
C LEU A 114 12.47 -14.25 -3.60
N GLU A 115 11.56 -13.67 -4.38
CA GLU A 115 10.90 -12.41 -4.04
C GLU A 115 10.05 -12.55 -2.79
N ILE A 116 9.30 -13.67 -2.68
CA ILE A 116 8.48 -13.98 -1.51
C ILE A 116 9.34 -14.25 -0.28
N LEU A 117 10.42 -15.02 -0.42
CA LEU A 117 11.35 -15.28 0.67
C LEU A 117 11.94 -13.98 1.21
N ASN A 118 12.38 -13.07 0.33
CA ASN A 118 12.90 -11.77 0.72
C ASN A 118 11.87 -10.94 1.49
N HIS A 119 10.63 -10.85 0.97
CA HIS A 119 9.54 -10.16 1.66
C HIS A 119 9.25 -10.78 3.04
N CYS A 120 9.14 -12.11 3.12
CA CYS A 120 8.84 -12.81 4.36
C CYS A 120 9.93 -12.64 5.42
N CYS A 121 11.21 -12.64 5.02
CA CYS A 121 12.33 -12.38 5.91
C CYS A 121 12.33 -10.95 6.45
N LEU A 122 11.93 -9.96 5.65
CA LEU A 122 11.85 -8.56 6.07
C LEU A 122 10.72 -8.30 7.08
N HIS A 123 9.57 -8.95 6.89
CA HIS A 123 8.35 -8.66 7.65
C HIS A 123 7.97 -9.73 8.69
N GLY A 124 8.74 -10.82 8.78
CA GLY A 124 8.60 -11.83 9.84
C GLY A 124 7.59 -12.95 9.57
N TYR A 125 7.30 -13.25 8.29
CA TYR A 125 6.39 -14.32 7.89
C TYR A 125 7.10 -15.69 7.81
N SER A 126 7.54 -16.23 8.94
CA SER A 126 8.37 -17.46 8.99
C SER A 126 7.74 -18.66 8.28
N ASP A 127 6.44 -18.90 8.46
CA ASP A 127 5.77 -20.05 7.84
C ASP A 127 5.85 -20.04 6.30
N LEU A 128 5.75 -18.85 5.69
CA LEU A 128 5.83 -18.70 4.23
C LEU A 128 7.27 -18.59 3.75
N ALA A 129 8.18 -18.07 4.58
CA ALA A 129 9.61 -18.10 4.30
C ALA A 129 10.11 -19.55 4.16
N ASP A 130 9.71 -20.45 5.07
CA ASP A 130 10.09 -21.86 5.02
C ASP A 130 9.50 -22.59 3.79
N GLU A 131 8.31 -22.19 3.34
CA GLU A 131 7.68 -22.73 2.12
C GLU A 131 8.38 -22.24 0.83
N ALA A 132 8.98 -21.05 0.86
CA ALA A 132 9.62 -20.40 -0.28
C ALA A 132 11.11 -20.77 -0.48
N ALA A 133 11.77 -21.34 0.53
CA ALA A 133 13.20 -21.69 0.54
C ALA A 133 13.50 -23.03 -0.16
#